data_AF-X0T896-F1
#
_entry.id   AF-X0T896-F1
#
_cell.length_a   1.000
_cell.length_b   1.000
_cell.length_c   1.000
_cell.angle_alpha   90.00
_cell.angle_beta   90.00
_cell.angle_gamma   90.00
#
_symmetry.space_group_name_H-M   'P 1'
#
loop_
_entity.id
_entity.type
_entity.pdbx_description
1 polymer ?
#
loop_
_entity_poly.entity_id
_entity_poly.type
_entity_poly.pdbx_seq_one_letter_code
_entity_poly.pdbx_strand_id
1 'polypeptide(L)'
;LKEFMNRLDEKIVGMARSCTGFCDETLTMLPGSYVKVYSYNDPDPDNNSIILEFAVNYLIMGNESVPLNTNVLGMVAPYGETNGVLTMKQVLRGQQYVITFKLQYRELDTMGFPKEGYKIILEPEAMAGQQKITISFGGTSVIPGGAANGGPLTTTTIKIQTI
;
A
#
# COMPACT_ATOMS: atom_id res chain seq x y z
N LEU A 1 -14.15 -3.99 6.14
CA LEU A 1 -13.36 -3.22 5.14
C LEU A 1 -12.01 -2.78 5.70
N LYS A 2 -11.98 -1.92 6.74
CA LYS A 2 -10.73 -1.53 7.42
C LYS A 2 -9.87 -2.75 7.84
N GLU A 3 -10.48 -3.75 8.47
CA GLU A 3 -9.77 -4.97 8.89
C GLU A 3 -9.12 -5.74 7.73
N PHE A 4 -9.76 -5.77 6.56
CA PHE A 4 -9.18 -6.40 5.37
C PHE A 4 -7.94 -5.62 4.91
N MET A 5 -8.03 -4.29 4.84
CA MET A 5 -6.89 -3.45 4.47
C MET A 5 -5.74 -3.53 5.48
N ASN A 6 -6.05 -3.60 6.78
CA ASN A 6 -5.04 -3.81 7.82
C ASN A 6 -4.36 -5.17 7.67
N ARG A 7 -5.12 -6.25 7.45
CA ARG A 7 -4.54 -7.58 7.21
C ARG A 7 -3.68 -7.62 5.96
N LEU A 8 -4.08 -6.91 4.90
CA LEU A 8 -3.29 -6.76 3.68
C LEU A 8 -1.96 -6.02 3.96
N ASP A 9 -2.01 -4.89 4.67
CA ASP A 9 -0.82 -4.13 5.10
C ASP A 9 0.10 -4.99 5.97
N GLU A 10 -0.43 -5.67 6.97
CA GLU A 10 0.33 -6.57 7.85
C GLU A 10 1.03 -7.68 7.08
N LYS A 11 0.37 -8.29 6.09
CA LYS A 11 0.96 -9.34 5.25
C LYS A 11 2.07 -8.79 4.36
N ILE A 12 1.87 -7.64 3.74
CA ILE A 12 2.87 -6.99 2.89
C ILE A 12 4.08 -6.54 3.71
N VAL A 13 3.85 -5.86 4.84
CA VAL A 13 4.92 -5.41 5.75
C VAL A 13 5.66 -6.60 6.36
N GLY A 14 4.93 -7.64 6.78
CA GLY A 14 5.51 -8.87 7.29
C GLY A 14 6.43 -9.50 6.25
N MET A 15 5.93 -9.68 5.03
CA MET A 15 6.69 -10.22 3.90
C MET A 15 7.93 -9.38 3.61
N ALA A 16 7.80 -8.05 3.55
CA ALA A 16 8.92 -7.16 3.28
C ALA A 16 10.03 -7.24 4.33
N ARG A 17 9.69 -7.59 5.58
CA ARG A 17 10.66 -7.67 6.69
C ARG A 17 11.30 -9.05 6.84
N SER A 18 10.56 -10.13 6.59
CA SER A 18 11.02 -11.47 6.96
C SER A 18 11.38 -12.37 5.79
N CYS A 19 10.95 -12.05 4.57
CA CYS A 19 11.13 -12.97 3.45
C CYS A 19 12.51 -12.86 2.81
N THR A 20 13.12 -14.03 2.63
CA THR A 20 14.37 -14.22 1.89
C THR A 20 14.13 -15.36 0.88
N GLY A 21 13.79 -15.02 -0.37
CA GLY A 21 13.45 -16.00 -1.40
C GLY A 21 11.95 -16.03 -1.70
N PHE A 22 11.40 -17.21 -2.04
CA PHE A 22 10.00 -17.32 -2.45
C PHE A 22 9.06 -17.30 -1.25
N CYS A 23 8.23 -16.26 -1.18
CA CYS A 23 7.15 -16.11 -0.21
C CYS A 23 5.90 -15.61 -0.93
N ASP A 24 4.83 -16.39 -0.85
CA ASP A 24 3.54 -16.05 -1.41
C ASP A 24 2.45 -16.18 -0.35
N GLU A 25 1.53 -15.22 -0.34
CA GLU A 25 0.37 -15.19 0.54
C GLU A 25 -0.87 -14.85 -0.28
N THR A 26 -2.01 -15.46 0.07
CA THR A 26 -3.27 -15.19 -0.65
C THR A 26 -4.34 -14.73 0.33
N LEU A 27 -5.03 -13.65 -0.04
CA LEU A 27 -6.16 -13.11 0.70
C LEU A 27 -7.41 -13.19 -0.17
N THR A 28 -8.51 -13.69 0.39
CA THR A 28 -9.82 -13.66 -0.27
C THR A 28 -10.38 -12.24 -0.22
N MET A 29 -10.74 -11.69 -1.37
CA MET A 29 -11.34 -10.38 -1.48
C MET A 29 -12.75 -10.35 -0.92
N LEU A 30 -13.18 -9.15 -0.52
CA LEU A 30 -14.55 -8.94 -0.09
C LEU A 30 -15.50 -9.01 -1.29
N PRO A 31 -16.65 -9.69 -1.20
CA PRO A 31 -17.62 -9.74 -2.28
C PRO A 31 -18.03 -8.34 -2.74
N GLY A 32 -18.06 -8.12 -4.07
CA GLY A 32 -18.43 -6.83 -4.67
C GLY A 32 -17.41 -5.71 -4.49
N SER A 33 -16.21 -6.01 -3.97
CA SER A 33 -15.10 -5.06 -3.93
C SER A 33 -14.25 -5.12 -5.19
N TYR A 34 -13.68 -3.98 -5.54
CA TYR A 34 -12.74 -3.85 -6.66
C TYR A 34 -11.39 -3.40 -6.12
N VAL A 35 -10.32 -4.01 -6.60
CA VAL A 35 -8.94 -3.65 -6.21
C VAL A 35 -8.20 -3.13 -7.43
N LYS A 36 -7.50 -2.02 -7.24
CA LYS A 36 -6.54 -1.47 -8.18
C LYS A 36 -5.20 -1.31 -7.47
N VAL A 37 -4.13 -1.70 -8.14
CA VAL A 37 -2.76 -1.55 -7.63
C VAL A 37 -2.03 -0.60 -8.56
N TYR A 38 -1.39 0.41 -7.97
CA TYR A 38 -0.54 1.35 -8.68
C TYR A 38 0.91 1.01 -8.40
N SER A 39 1.70 0.90 -9.47
CA SER A 39 3.13 0.64 -9.38
C SER A 39 3.86 1.78 -8.65
N TYR A 40 5.00 1.47 -8.05
CA TYR A 40 5.91 2.49 -7.54
C TYR A 40 6.35 3.51 -8.60
N ASN A 41 6.56 3.06 -9.84
CA ASN A 41 7.01 3.93 -10.94
C ASN A 41 5.85 4.59 -11.72
N ASP A 42 4.61 4.44 -11.24
CA ASP A 42 3.46 5.09 -11.86
C ASP A 42 3.59 6.63 -11.73
N PRO A 43 3.34 7.41 -12.82
CA PRO A 43 3.33 8.86 -12.73
C PRO A 43 2.14 9.44 -11.96
N ASP A 44 1.12 8.63 -11.63
CA ASP A 44 -0.04 9.05 -10.84
C ASP A 44 0.37 9.45 -9.41
N PRO A 45 -0.21 10.51 -8.81
CA PRO A 45 0.01 10.84 -7.38
C PRO A 45 -0.37 9.70 -6.42
N ASP A 46 -1.20 8.76 -6.84
CA ASP A 46 -1.53 7.53 -6.11
C ASP A 46 -0.53 6.39 -6.38
N ASN A 47 0.67 6.68 -6.89
CA ASN A 47 1.70 5.66 -7.06
C ASN A 47 2.03 4.92 -5.75
N ASN A 48 2.58 3.71 -5.92
CA ASN A 48 2.94 2.84 -4.81
C ASN A 48 1.77 2.56 -3.83
N SER A 49 0.56 2.41 -4.37
CA SER A 49 -0.64 2.24 -3.56
C SER A 49 -1.53 1.08 -4.00
N ILE A 50 -2.34 0.61 -3.04
CA ILE A 50 -3.44 -0.32 -3.28
C ILE A 50 -4.73 0.42 -2.96
N ILE A 51 -5.63 0.47 -3.93
CA ILE A 51 -6.96 1.05 -3.83
C ILE A 51 -7.99 -0.07 -3.78
N LEU A 52 -8.80 -0.11 -2.73
CA LEU A 52 -9.97 -0.95 -2.59
C LEU A 52 -11.23 -0.10 -2.66
N GLU A 53 -12.09 -0.35 -3.64
CA GLU A 53 -13.36 0.34 -3.82
C GLU A 53 -14.55 -0.57 -3.51
N PHE A 54 -15.60 0.02 -2.93
CA PHE A 54 -16.87 -0.65 -2.67
C PHE A 54 -18.03 0.33 -2.82
N ALA A 55 -19.12 -0.08 -3.48
CA ALA A 55 -20.30 0.74 -3.68
C ALA A 55 -21.36 0.52 -2.60
N VAL A 56 -21.95 1.61 -2.10
CA VAL A 56 -23.03 1.63 -1.11
C VAL A 56 -24.13 2.61 -1.51
N ASN A 57 -25.33 2.39 -1.00
CA ASN A 57 -26.51 3.23 -1.33
C ASN A 57 -26.76 4.35 -0.30
N TYR A 58 -25.85 4.56 0.65
CA TYR A 58 -26.00 5.55 1.72
C TYR A 58 -24.69 6.24 2.07
N LEU A 59 -24.78 7.48 2.54
CA LEU A 59 -23.65 8.24 3.05
C LEU A 59 -23.20 7.67 4.41
N ILE A 60 -21.91 7.45 4.57
CA ILE A 60 -21.28 6.94 5.80
C ILE A 60 -20.37 8.01 6.41
N MET A 61 -19.72 8.80 5.56
CA MET A 61 -18.81 9.88 5.96
C MET A 61 -18.94 11.07 5.00
N GLY A 62 -18.45 12.24 5.40
CA GLY A 62 -18.31 13.39 4.50
C GLY A 62 -17.34 13.12 3.34
N ASN A 63 -17.24 14.07 2.41
CA ASN A 63 -16.38 13.96 1.22
C ASN A 63 -14.87 14.15 1.51
N GLU A 64 -14.48 14.08 2.77
CA GLU A 64 -13.10 14.27 3.21
C GLU A 64 -12.34 12.93 3.18
N SER A 65 -11.05 13.00 2.91
CA SER A 65 -10.16 11.86 3.08
C SER A 65 -9.75 11.76 4.54
N VAL A 66 -10.04 10.62 5.18
CA VAL A 66 -9.76 10.40 6.60
C VAL A 66 -8.67 9.34 6.73
N PRO A 67 -7.56 9.63 7.43
CA PRO A 67 -6.56 8.62 7.72
C PRO A 67 -7.02 7.68 8.84
N LEU A 68 -6.68 6.40 8.72
CA LEU A 68 -7.25 5.33 9.56
C LEU A 68 -6.24 4.64 10.48
N ASN A 69 -4.93 4.75 10.18
CA ASN A 69 -3.86 4.04 10.89
C ASN A 69 -2.69 4.93 11.36
N THR A 70 -2.63 6.19 10.93
CA THR A 70 -1.61 7.16 11.39
C THR A 70 -2.13 8.60 11.21
N ASN A 71 -1.59 9.55 11.97
CA ASN A 71 -1.82 10.98 11.77
C ASN A 71 -0.72 11.65 10.93
N VAL A 72 0.36 10.91 10.61
CA VAL A 72 1.47 11.40 9.81
C VAL A 72 1.22 11.00 8.36
N LEU A 73 0.90 11.97 7.49
CA LEU A 73 0.53 11.71 6.09
C LEU A 73 1.69 11.89 5.10
N GLY A 74 2.89 12.22 5.61
CA GLY A 74 4.07 12.41 4.79
C GLY A 74 4.49 11.13 4.06
N MET A 75 4.94 11.29 2.81
CA MET A 75 5.50 10.22 1.97
C MET A 75 6.94 9.84 2.33
N VAL A 76 7.52 10.57 3.28
CA VAL A 76 8.75 10.23 4.00
C VAL A 76 8.44 10.41 5.48
N ALA A 77 8.81 9.44 6.31
CA ALA A 77 8.62 9.49 7.76
C ALA A 77 9.81 8.85 8.50
N PRO A 78 10.00 9.12 9.80
CA PRO A 78 11.02 8.45 10.59
C PRO A 78 10.86 6.93 10.62
N TYR A 79 11.96 6.19 10.62
CA TYR A 79 11.97 4.76 10.82
C TYR A 79 11.34 4.39 12.17
N GLY A 80 10.47 3.37 12.16
CA GLY A 80 9.62 2.98 13.29
C GLY A 80 8.17 3.44 13.17
N GLU A 81 7.89 4.41 12.30
CA GLU A 81 6.53 4.77 11.90
C GLU A 81 5.85 3.70 11.04
N THR A 82 4.53 3.83 10.84
CA THR A 82 3.77 2.91 9.96
C THR A 82 4.30 2.93 8.52
N ASN A 83 4.44 1.77 7.86
CA ASN A 83 4.95 1.70 6.48
C ASN A 83 3.91 2.19 5.45
N GLY A 84 2.65 1.75 5.59
CA GLY A 84 1.55 2.15 4.71
C GLY A 84 0.66 3.20 5.37
N VAL A 85 0.30 4.25 4.64
CA VAL A 85 -0.71 5.23 5.06
C VAL A 85 -2.06 4.76 4.52
N LEU A 86 -2.96 4.33 5.41
CA LEU A 86 -4.32 3.92 5.07
C LEU A 86 -5.27 5.11 5.20
N THR A 87 -5.89 5.49 4.10
CA THR A 87 -6.91 6.54 4.03
C THR A 87 -8.23 5.98 3.54
N MET A 88 -9.33 6.61 3.93
CA MET A 88 -10.68 6.31 3.47
C MET A 88 -11.35 7.57 2.96
N LYS A 89 -12.01 7.47 1.82
CA LYS A 89 -12.82 8.55 1.23
C LYS A 89 -14.13 7.98 0.74
N GLN A 90 -15.19 8.78 0.77
CA GLN A 90 -16.45 8.43 0.13
C GLN A 90 -16.83 9.51 -0.90
N VAL A 91 -17.22 9.09 -2.10
CA VAL A 91 -17.64 9.99 -3.18
C VAL A 91 -18.92 9.48 -3.82
N LEU A 92 -19.87 10.37 -4.11
CA LEU A 92 -21.05 10.04 -4.92
C LEU A 92 -20.62 9.84 -6.38
N ARG A 93 -20.83 8.65 -6.94
CA ARG A 93 -20.63 8.33 -8.37
C ARG A 93 -21.95 7.82 -8.96
N GLY A 94 -22.58 8.65 -9.78
CA GLY A 94 -23.91 8.35 -10.30
C GLY A 94 -24.95 8.35 -9.18
N GLN A 95 -25.63 7.22 -8.96
CA GLN A 95 -26.65 7.06 -7.91
C GLN A 95 -26.12 6.38 -6.64
N GLN A 96 -24.85 5.97 -6.61
CA GLN A 96 -24.27 5.25 -5.48
C GLN A 96 -23.09 6.01 -4.91
N TYR A 97 -22.84 5.81 -3.62
CA TYR A 97 -21.61 6.27 -3.00
C TYR A 97 -20.54 5.18 -3.15
N VAL A 98 -19.35 5.56 -3.58
CA VAL A 98 -18.18 4.68 -3.62
C VAL A 98 -17.30 5.02 -2.44
N ILE A 99 -17.07 4.03 -1.58
CA ILE A 99 -16.08 4.07 -0.52
C ILE A 99 -14.76 3.59 -1.11
N THR A 100 -13.73 4.40 -1.00
CA THR A 100 -12.38 4.12 -1.47
C THR A 100 -11.47 4.04 -0.25
N PHE A 101 -10.83 2.89 -0.05
CA PHE A 101 -9.69 2.74 0.85
C PHE A 101 -8.42 2.79 0.02
N LYS A 102 -7.48 3.66 0.39
CA LYS A 102 -6.16 3.74 -0.25
C LYS A 102 -5.10 3.43 0.79
N LEU A 103 -4.32 2.39 0.53
CA LEU A 103 -3.12 2.04 1.29
C LEU A 103 -1.89 2.41 0.45
N GLN A 104 -1.17 3.46 0.84
CA GLN A 104 -0.03 3.99 0.08
C GLN A 104 1.26 3.82 0.89
N TYR A 105 2.27 3.14 0.32
CA TYR A 105 3.53 2.88 1.00
C TYR A 105 4.48 4.06 0.87
N ARG A 106 5.01 4.49 2.02
CA ARG A 106 5.96 5.62 2.13
C ARG A 106 7.37 5.14 2.39
N GLU A 107 8.31 6.06 2.29
CA GLU A 107 9.70 5.85 2.69
C GLU A 107 9.87 6.09 4.19
N LEU A 108 10.67 5.24 4.83
CA LEU A 108 11.02 5.33 6.25
C LEU A 108 12.51 5.56 6.41
N ASP A 109 12.89 6.70 6.98
CA ASP A 109 14.27 7.15 7.09
C ASP A 109 14.80 7.05 8.51
N THR A 110 16.03 6.56 8.66
CA THR A 110 16.74 6.70 9.92
C THR A 110 17.08 8.18 10.16
N MET A 111 16.86 8.64 11.40
CA MET A 111 17.08 10.04 11.78
C MET A 111 18.54 10.33 12.17
N GLY A 112 19.34 9.28 12.40
CA GLY A 112 20.74 9.36 12.86
C GLY A 112 21.71 8.71 11.89
N PHE A 113 23.02 8.80 12.18
CA PHE A 113 24.04 8.08 11.44
C PHE A 113 24.13 6.60 11.90
N PRO A 114 24.27 5.63 10.97
CA PRO A 114 24.24 5.81 9.52
C PRO A 114 22.84 6.17 9.00
N LYS A 115 22.81 7.09 8.03
CA LYS A 115 21.59 7.45 7.33
C LYS A 115 21.20 6.33 6.38
N GLU A 116 19.96 5.88 6.45
CA GLU A 116 19.40 4.83 5.61
C GLU A 116 17.92 5.12 5.37
N GLY A 117 17.40 4.72 4.21
CA GLY A 117 15.98 4.75 3.88
C GLY A 117 15.46 3.35 3.59
N TYR A 118 14.18 3.12 3.88
CA TYR A 118 13.50 1.84 3.67
C TYR A 118 12.16 2.07 2.98
N LYS A 119 11.88 1.33 1.92
CA LYS A 119 10.63 1.50 1.17
C LYS A 119 10.11 0.18 0.62
N ILE A 120 8.83 -0.08 0.84
CA ILE A 120 8.11 -1.14 0.14
C ILE A 120 7.67 -0.59 -1.20
N ILE A 121 8.04 -1.26 -2.30
CA ILE A 121 7.61 -0.87 -3.65
C ILE A 121 6.63 -1.92 -4.20
N LEU A 122 5.51 -1.44 -4.73
CA LEU A 122 4.49 -2.29 -5.32
C LEU A 122 4.72 -2.49 -6.81
N GLU A 123 4.61 -3.73 -7.25
CA GLU A 123 4.67 -4.11 -8.66
C GLU A 123 3.41 -4.93 -9.02
N PRO A 124 2.45 -4.35 -9.75
CA PRO A 124 1.28 -5.10 -10.18
C PRO A 124 1.67 -6.17 -11.21
N GLU A 125 1.17 -7.38 -11.04
CA GLU A 125 1.22 -8.44 -12.05
C GLU A 125 -0.09 -8.48 -12.85
N ALA A 126 -0.11 -9.27 -13.92
CA ALA A 126 -1.28 -9.41 -14.78
C ALA A 126 -2.52 -9.80 -13.97
N MET A 127 -3.50 -8.90 -13.94
CA MET A 127 -4.77 -9.08 -13.23
C MET A 127 -5.65 -10.06 -14.02
N ALA A 128 -5.96 -11.20 -13.41
CA ALA A 128 -6.76 -12.27 -13.99
C ALA A 128 -8.16 -12.41 -13.36
N GLY A 129 -8.43 -11.69 -12.26
CA GLY A 129 -9.74 -11.72 -11.59
C GLY A 129 -9.87 -10.72 -10.44
N GLN A 130 -10.93 -10.90 -9.63
CA GLN A 130 -11.32 -10.00 -8.54
C GLN A 130 -11.75 -10.76 -7.28
N GLN A 131 -11.40 -12.04 -7.16
CA GLN A 131 -11.83 -12.88 -6.03
C GLN A 131 -10.75 -13.01 -4.97
N LYS A 132 -9.48 -12.98 -5.37
CA LYS A 132 -8.36 -13.08 -4.44
C LYS A 132 -7.25 -12.12 -4.83
N ILE A 133 -6.46 -11.75 -3.83
CA ILE A 133 -5.20 -11.04 -4.00
C ILE A 133 -4.09 -12.00 -3.62
N THR A 134 -3.15 -12.23 -4.52
CA THR A 134 -1.88 -12.89 -4.23
C THR A 134 -0.82 -11.82 -4.03
N ILE A 135 -0.05 -11.97 -2.95
CA ILE A 135 1.04 -11.10 -2.55
C ILE A 135 2.30 -11.95 -2.63
N SER A 136 3.31 -11.51 -3.35
CA SER A 136 4.53 -12.27 -3.59
C SER A 136 5.77 -11.42 -3.37
N PHE A 137 6.80 -12.01 -2.77
CA PHE A 137 8.06 -11.32 -2.57
C PHE A 137 8.83 -11.22 -3.90
N GLY A 138 9.14 -9.99 -4.32
CA GLY A 138 9.84 -9.70 -5.57
C GLY A 138 11.36 -9.53 -5.43
N GLY A 139 11.88 -9.44 -4.20
CA GLY A 139 13.30 -9.20 -3.94
C GLY A 139 13.55 -7.91 -3.16
N THR A 140 14.81 -7.73 -2.76
CA THR A 140 15.29 -6.50 -2.12
C THR A 140 16.48 -5.98 -2.91
N SER A 141 16.57 -4.66 -3.06
CA SER A 141 17.69 -3.96 -3.68
C SER A 141 18.10 -2.75 -2.85
N VAL A 142 19.35 -2.32 -3.00
CA VAL A 142 19.89 -1.14 -2.33
C VAL A 142 20.32 -0.15 -3.39
N ILE A 143 19.82 1.08 -3.28
CA ILE A 143 20.11 2.20 -4.18
C ILE A 143 21.02 3.17 -3.42
N PRO A 144 22.33 3.24 -3.75
CA PRO A 144 23.25 4.17 -3.09
C PRO A 144 22.81 5.63 -3.24
N GLY A 145 22.69 6.35 -2.12
CA GLY A 145 22.24 7.74 -2.11
C GLY A 145 20.79 7.95 -2.56
N GLY A 146 19.99 6.87 -2.66
CA GLY A 146 18.62 6.92 -3.14
C GLY A 146 17.59 7.40 -2.11
N ALA A 147 17.94 7.46 -0.82
CA ALA A 147 17.01 7.83 0.23
C ALA A 147 16.87 9.36 0.34
N ALA A 148 15.73 9.84 0.81
CA ALA A 148 15.43 11.25 0.99
C ALA A 148 16.38 11.92 2.00
N ASN A 149 16.87 11.19 3.00
CA ASN A 149 17.90 11.66 3.93
C ASN A 149 19.33 11.70 3.33
N GLY A 150 19.52 11.22 2.10
CA GLY A 150 20.80 11.14 1.39
C GLY A 150 21.61 9.86 1.64
N GLY A 151 21.08 8.91 2.42
CA GLY A 151 21.65 7.58 2.63
C GLY A 151 21.31 6.59 1.50
N PRO A 152 21.80 5.34 1.57
CA PRO A 152 21.27 4.25 0.75
C PRO A 152 19.78 4.03 1.03
N LEU A 153 19.02 3.78 -0.04
CA LEU A 153 17.62 3.36 0.03
C LEU A 153 17.52 1.86 -0.19
N THR A 154 17.05 1.13 0.81
CA THR A 154 16.67 -0.27 0.68
C THR A 154 15.23 -0.35 0.20
N THR A 155 15.02 -0.87 -1.02
CA THR A 155 13.69 -1.12 -1.55
C THR A 155 13.36 -2.61 -1.50
N THR A 156 12.19 -2.95 -0.99
CA THR A 156 11.66 -4.32 -1.04
C THR A 156 10.47 -4.37 -1.99
N THR A 157 10.63 -5.12 -3.06
CA THR A 157 9.60 -5.30 -4.08
C THR A 157 8.56 -6.30 -3.60
N ILE A 158 7.30 -5.90 -3.67
CA ILE A 158 6.15 -6.75 -3.40
C ILE A 158 5.28 -6.76 -4.64
N LYS A 159 5.11 -7.95 -5.18
CA LYS A 159 4.27 -8.19 -6.35
C LYS A 159 2.85 -8.46 -5.91
N ILE A 160 1.90 -7.85 -6.60
CA ILE A 160 0.48 -8.00 -6.30
C ILE A 160 -0.25 -8.48 -7.54
N GLN A 161 -0.94 -9.61 -7.43
CA GLN A 161 -1.79 -10.16 -8.49
C GLN A 161 -3.23 -10.28 -7.99
N THR A 162 -4.21 -9.90 -8.80
CA THR A 162 -5.61 -10.23 -8.54
C THR A 162 -6.05 -11.38 -9.43
N ILE A 163 -6.68 -12.40 -8.83
CA ILE A 163 -7.13 -13.65 -9.49
C ILE A 163 -8.60 -13.95 -9.18
#